data_AF-A0A7I8VS85-F1
#
_entry.id   AF-A0A7I8VS85-F1
#
_cell.length_a   1.000
_cell.length_b   1.000
_cell.length_c   1.000
_cell.angle_alpha   90.00
_cell.angle_beta   90.00
_cell.angle_gamma   90.00
#
_symmetry.space_group_name_H-M   'P 1'
#
loop_
_entity.id
_entity.type
_entity.pdbx_description
1 polymer ?
#
loop_
_entity_poly.entity_id
_entity_poly.type
_entity_poly.pdbx_seq_one_letter_code
_entity_poly.pdbx_strand_id
1 'polypeptide(L)'
;MALAGKICLVTGASRGIGRGIAVQLGEAGAKVYITGRTLKPKPDSKGVSLEEVAEEVQNRGGICVPVVCDHSKDSDIDDLFRQISVENDGKLDVLVNNAYAAVTTLLDTVEKKKFWQKEPANEHWDTVNNVGLRNHYICTVKAANMMVPRKTGLIINISSSGGLSYLFDVAYGVGKAALDRMSVDCGIELKKHNVTCVSLWPGAVKTELLTSAENMNDRFKSILNKYSESTEFSGKAIVALASDPNVYKKTSRILITAELASEYGFKDIDGKMPPSVRWIGMGREIETGKHFVTFHEGSCYFLLGSNFMSLFMSFIAKLFSRTMSSNGLESAMHKVLKTPLNEPFPSNMQMVLFGMGCYWGAERLFWKQKGVYSTQVGFAGGRDDIEVSYRKVCSGQTNHAEVVRVVYDPEKVTFEKLLSLFWENHDPTQGNRQGNDHGSQYRSAIYTLTDDQQEQALNSRNAYQKSLENSAKKGCKITTEIRRAGKFYMAQLDHQQYLEKNPGGYCGLKGTGVVCQLQRLK
;
A
#
# COMPACT_ATOMS: atom_id res chain seq x y z
N MET A 1 -5.36 29.04 -15.55
CA MET A 1 -5.22 28.23 -14.32
C MET A 1 -6.02 26.94 -14.50
N ALA A 2 -5.52 25.80 -13.98
CA ALA A 2 -6.05 24.46 -14.29
C ALA A 2 -7.51 24.23 -13.82
N LEU A 3 -7.94 24.90 -12.76
CA LEU A 3 -9.27 24.79 -12.16
C LEU A 3 -10.09 26.07 -12.30
N ALA A 4 -9.76 26.93 -13.27
CA ALA A 4 -10.52 28.14 -13.53
C ALA A 4 -12.02 27.83 -13.74
N GLY A 5 -12.89 28.54 -13.01
CA GLY A 5 -14.34 28.35 -13.07
C GLY A 5 -14.87 27.10 -12.37
N LYS A 6 -14.03 26.36 -11.63
CA LYS A 6 -14.46 25.28 -10.74
C LYS A 6 -14.90 25.82 -9.38
N ILE A 7 -15.96 25.24 -8.84
CA ILE A 7 -16.48 25.52 -7.50
C ILE A 7 -16.05 24.40 -6.56
N CYS A 8 -15.25 24.73 -5.55
CA CYS A 8 -14.69 23.78 -4.61
C CYS A 8 -15.14 24.09 -3.18
N LEU A 9 -15.39 23.07 -2.37
CA LEU A 9 -15.67 23.18 -0.94
C LEU A 9 -14.61 22.38 -0.17
N VAL A 10 -13.95 23.01 0.79
CA VAL A 10 -13.01 22.36 1.72
C VAL A 10 -13.53 22.51 3.15
N THR A 11 -13.93 21.39 3.75
CA THR A 11 -14.44 21.41 5.13
C THR A 11 -13.28 21.46 6.14
N GLY A 12 -13.39 22.30 7.17
CA GLY A 12 -12.38 22.41 8.23
C GLY A 12 -11.04 22.96 7.76
N ALA A 13 -11.06 24.08 7.03
CA ALA A 13 -9.89 24.64 6.34
C ALA A 13 -9.18 25.76 7.12
N SER A 14 -9.49 25.97 8.40
CA SER A 14 -8.86 27.04 9.19
C SER A 14 -7.40 26.77 9.59
N ARG A 15 -6.89 25.53 9.45
CA ARG A 15 -5.50 25.16 9.77
C ARG A 15 -5.08 23.85 9.10
N GLY A 16 -3.80 23.50 9.19
CA GLY A 16 -3.30 22.17 8.83
C GLY A 16 -3.59 21.78 7.38
N ILE A 17 -3.94 20.51 7.16
CA ILE A 17 -4.21 19.93 5.83
C ILE A 17 -5.31 20.70 5.09
N GLY A 18 -6.41 21.04 5.77
CA GLY A 18 -7.52 21.76 5.15
C GLY A 18 -7.13 23.13 4.60
N ARG A 19 -6.31 23.88 5.36
CA ARG A 19 -5.75 25.16 4.90
C ARG A 19 -4.87 24.96 3.67
N GLY A 20 -3.94 24.00 3.72
CA GLY A 20 -3.03 23.74 2.59
C GLY A 20 -3.76 23.28 1.32
N ILE A 21 -4.85 22.53 1.46
CA ILE A 21 -5.72 22.15 0.34
C ILE A 21 -6.42 23.38 -0.26
N ALA A 22 -6.97 24.26 0.58
CA ALA A 22 -7.64 25.48 0.11
C ALA A 22 -6.69 26.40 -0.67
N VAL A 23 -5.46 26.57 -0.15
CA VAL A 23 -4.40 27.36 -0.81
C VAL A 23 -4.08 26.81 -2.19
N GLN A 24 -3.83 25.50 -2.31
CA GLN A 24 -3.49 24.88 -3.60
C GLN A 24 -4.65 24.90 -4.60
N LEU A 25 -5.89 24.72 -4.16
CA LEU A 25 -7.07 24.86 -5.03
C LEU A 25 -7.24 26.30 -5.53
N GLY A 26 -7.00 27.30 -4.68
CA GLY A 26 -7.02 28.70 -5.05
C GLY A 26 -5.91 29.07 -6.02
N GLU A 27 -4.68 28.61 -5.77
CA GLU A 27 -3.53 28.77 -6.66
C GLU A 27 -3.80 28.15 -8.05
N ALA A 28 -4.56 27.05 -8.09
CA ALA A 28 -5.03 26.44 -9.33
C ALA A 28 -6.22 27.18 -9.99
N GLY A 29 -6.68 28.31 -9.43
CA GLY A 29 -7.68 29.21 -9.98
C GLY A 29 -9.14 28.85 -9.68
N ALA A 30 -9.40 27.97 -8.71
CA ALA A 30 -10.76 27.63 -8.31
C ALA A 30 -11.40 28.74 -7.45
N LYS A 31 -12.74 28.78 -7.42
CA LYS A 31 -13.50 29.44 -6.35
C LYS A 31 -13.65 28.45 -5.20
N VAL A 32 -13.07 28.76 -4.05
CA VAL A 32 -12.96 27.86 -2.91
C VAL A 32 -13.81 28.37 -1.74
N TYR A 33 -14.82 27.60 -1.36
CA TYR A 33 -15.51 27.75 -0.09
C TYR A 33 -14.70 27.05 0.99
N ILE A 34 -14.35 27.78 2.04
CA ILE A 34 -13.62 27.25 3.20
C ILE A 34 -14.51 27.32 4.44
N THR A 35 -14.50 26.28 5.26
CA THR A 35 -15.33 26.25 6.46
C THR A 35 -14.54 26.10 7.75
N GLY A 36 -15.08 26.68 8.81
CA GLY A 36 -14.55 26.59 10.17
C GLY A 36 -15.45 27.34 11.16
N ARG A 37 -15.07 27.35 12.43
CA ARG A 37 -15.88 27.96 13.51
C ARG A 37 -15.48 29.40 13.83
N THR A 38 -14.33 29.87 13.34
CA THR A 38 -13.75 31.15 13.73
C THR A 38 -13.54 32.00 12.48
N LEU A 39 -14.42 32.98 12.29
CA LEU A 39 -14.36 33.86 11.12
C LEU A 39 -13.21 34.85 11.22
N LYS A 40 -13.15 35.59 12.33
CA LYS A 40 -12.19 36.68 12.57
C LYS A 40 -11.07 36.28 13.51
N PRO A 41 -9.88 36.91 13.42
CA PRO A 41 -8.80 36.72 14.38
C PRO A 41 -9.29 37.02 15.81
N LYS A 42 -8.87 36.20 16.79
CA LYS A 42 -9.08 36.51 18.21
C LYS A 42 -7.71 36.75 18.86
N PRO A 43 -7.55 37.82 19.68
CA PRO A 43 -6.26 38.19 20.29
C PRO A 43 -5.56 37.06 21.04
N ASP A 44 -6.33 36.15 21.67
CA ASP A 44 -5.80 35.07 22.52
C ASP A 44 -5.95 33.66 21.92
N SER A 45 -6.35 33.52 20.64
CA SER A 45 -6.49 32.21 20.02
C SER A 45 -5.21 31.78 19.29
N LYS A 46 -4.63 30.64 19.67
CA LYS A 46 -3.48 29.99 18.99
C LYS A 46 -3.80 29.45 17.57
N GLY A 47 -4.79 29.99 16.87
CA GLY A 47 -5.26 29.47 15.58
C GLY A 47 -5.56 30.57 14.57
N VAL A 48 -5.39 30.22 13.30
CA VAL A 48 -5.68 31.09 12.15
C VAL A 48 -7.19 31.13 11.91
N SER A 49 -7.71 32.32 11.64
CA SER A 49 -9.11 32.60 11.33
C SER A 49 -9.43 32.31 9.85
N LEU A 50 -10.72 32.16 9.52
CA LEU A 50 -11.12 31.94 8.13
C LEU A 50 -10.81 33.15 7.24
N GLU A 51 -10.87 34.38 7.76
CA GLU A 51 -10.52 35.59 7.03
C GLU A 51 -9.03 35.58 6.62
N GLU A 52 -8.13 35.20 7.52
CA GLU A 52 -6.69 35.11 7.22
C GLU A 52 -6.39 34.01 6.18
N VAL A 53 -7.04 32.85 6.28
CA VAL A 53 -6.89 31.80 5.24
C VAL A 53 -7.49 32.28 3.91
N ALA A 54 -8.62 32.98 3.93
CA ALA A 54 -9.22 33.52 2.71
C ALA A 54 -8.33 34.56 2.03
N GLU A 55 -7.65 35.41 2.80
CA GLU A 55 -6.68 36.37 2.29
C GLU A 55 -5.48 35.66 1.65
N GLU A 56 -4.96 34.60 2.28
CA GLU A 56 -3.86 33.80 1.71
C GLU A 56 -4.24 33.14 0.38
N VAL A 57 -5.43 32.55 0.30
CA VAL A 57 -5.97 31.95 -0.93
C VAL A 57 -6.10 33.00 -2.04
N GLN A 58 -6.56 34.21 -1.69
CA GLN A 58 -6.67 35.34 -2.61
C GLN A 58 -5.31 35.86 -3.09
N ASN A 59 -4.33 35.96 -2.19
CA ASN A 59 -2.95 36.34 -2.51
C ASN A 59 -2.25 35.34 -3.44
N ARG A 60 -2.75 34.10 -3.50
CA ARG A 60 -2.33 33.06 -4.44
C ARG A 60 -3.11 33.04 -5.76
N GLY A 61 -4.01 34.02 -5.98
CA GLY A 61 -4.76 34.19 -7.22
C GLY A 61 -6.08 33.42 -7.29
N GLY A 62 -6.54 32.82 -6.19
CA GLY A 62 -7.84 32.17 -6.08
C GLY A 62 -8.96 33.10 -5.64
N ILE A 63 -10.21 32.66 -5.78
CA ILE A 63 -11.37 33.32 -5.14
C ILE A 63 -11.70 32.51 -3.90
N CYS A 64 -11.75 33.12 -2.73
CA CYS A 64 -12.06 32.42 -1.48
C CYS A 64 -13.32 32.96 -0.83
N VAL A 65 -14.21 32.06 -0.40
CA VAL A 65 -15.44 32.40 0.33
C VAL A 65 -15.38 31.74 1.71
N PRO A 66 -15.05 32.47 2.78
CA PRO A 66 -15.06 31.94 4.14
C PRO A 66 -16.50 31.80 4.66
N VAL A 67 -16.86 30.60 5.13
CA VAL A 67 -18.19 30.32 5.69
C VAL A 67 -18.06 29.75 7.10
N VAL A 68 -18.72 30.39 8.06
CA VAL A 68 -18.83 29.85 9.41
C VAL A 68 -19.74 28.64 9.40
N CYS A 69 -19.21 27.48 9.76
CA CYS A 69 -19.98 26.24 9.79
C CYS A 69 -19.40 25.33 10.89
N ASP A 70 -20.24 25.01 11.87
CA ASP A 70 -19.96 23.94 12.82
C ASP A 70 -20.45 22.61 12.25
N HIS A 71 -19.50 21.81 11.75
CA HIS A 71 -19.79 20.48 11.17
C HIS A 71 -20.34 19.45 12.18
N SER A 72 -20.54 19.82 13.44
CA SER A 72 -21.33 19.01 14.39
C SER A 72 -22.83 19.27 14.32
N LYS A 73 -23.27 20.32 13.61
CA LYS A 73 -24.66 20.78 13.49
C LYS A 73 -25.18 20.62 12.07
N ASP A 74 -26.23 19.84 11.89
CA ASP A 74 -26.83 19.59 10.58
C ASP A 74 -27.39 20.87 9.93
N SER A 75 -27.91 21.80 10.74
CA SER A 75 -28.41 23.09 10.26
C SER A 75 -27.33 23.93 9.58
N ASP A 76 -26.13 23.98 10.15
CA ASP A 76 -25.01 24.75 9.60
C ASP A 76 -24.53 24.14 8.28
N ILE A 77 -24.56 22.81 8.16
CA ILE A 77 -24.23 22.09 6.93
C ILE A 77 -25.29 22.36 5.85
N ASP A 78 -26.57 22.33 6.23
CA ASP A 78 -27.68 22.64 5.33
C ASP A 78 -27.60 24.07 4.79
N ASP A 79 -27.30 25.03 5.65
CA ASP A 79 -27.13 26.43 5.29
C ASP A 79 -25.93 26.65 4.36
N LEU A 80 -24.80 25.99 4.63
CA LEU A 80 -23.62 26.00 3.78
C LEU A 80 -23.93 25.51 2.36
N PHE A 81 -24.56 24.34 2.21
CA PHE A 81 -24.86 23.81 0.88
C PHE A 81 -25.94 24.61 0.17
N ARG A 82 -26.90 25.19 0.90
CA ARG A 82 -27.88 26.13 0.33
C ARG A 82 -27.19 27.37 -0.21
N GLN A 83 -26.27 27.96 0.55
CA GLN A 83 -25.49 29.12 0.11
C GLN A 83 -24.70 28.82 -1.17
N ILE A 84 -23.94 27.72 -1.19
CA ILE A 84 -23.17 27.30 -2.38
C ILE A 84 -24.10 27.08 -3.58
N SER A 85 -25.25 26.45 -3.37
CA SER A 85 -26.22 26.23 -4.43
C SER A 85 -26.77 27.55 -4.99
N VAL A 86 -27.15 28.49 -4.14
CA VAL A 86 -27.73 29.79 -4.56
C VAL A 86 -26.68 30.64 -5.27
N GLU A 87 -25.47 30.73 -4.73
CA GLU A 87 -24.41 31.61 -5.27
C GLU A 87 -23.76 31.10 -6.56
N ASN A 88 -24.01 29.83 -6.93
CA ASN A 88 -23.36 29.20 -8.08
C ASN A 88 -24.35 28.41 -8.96
N ASP A 89 -25.64 28.76 -8.95
CA ASP A 89 -26.66 28.14 -9.81
C ASP A 89 -26.70 26.59 -9.68
N GLY A 90 -26.62 26.10 -8.45
CA GLY A 90 -26.62 24.67 -8.12
C GLY A 90 -25.30 23.94 -8.40
N LYS A 91 -24.23 24.67 -8.77
CA LYS A 91 -22.93 24.10 -9.13
C LYS A 91 -22.02 23.89 -7.93
N LEU A 92 -21.58 22.64 -7.75
CA LEU A 92 -20.40 22.26 -6.96
C LEU A 92 -19.60 21.24 -7.78
N ASP A 93 -18.30 21.45 -7.94
CA ASP A 93 -17.44 20.56 -8.75
C ASP A 93 -16.54 19.67 -7.90
N VAL A 94 -16.04 20.18 -6.77
CA VAL A 94 -15.16 19.42 -5.86
C VAL A 94 -15.63 19.58 -4.42
N LEU A 95 -15.84 18.47 -3.72
CA LEU A 95 -15.99 18.43 -2.27
C LEU A 95 -14.75 17.76 -1.66
N VAL A 96 -14.10 18.44 -0.72
CA VAL A 96 -13.06 17.89 0.13
C VAL A 96 -13.58 17.82 1.56
N ASN A 97 -13.92 16.61 2.00
CA ASN A 97 -14.25 16.31 3.38
C ASN A 97 -12.97 16.14 4.19
N ASN A 98 -12.63 17.15 4.98
CA ASN A 98 -11.41 17.21 5.80
C ASN A 98 -11.69 17.56 7.27
N ALA A 99 -12.83 18.19 7.59
CA ALA A 99 -13.16 18.61 8.95
C ALA A 99 -12.96 17.48 9.98
N TYR A 100 -12.25 17.77 11.07
CA TYR A 100 -11.99 16.79 12.10
C TYR A 100 -11.80 17.49 13.45
N ALA A 101 -12.66 17.20 14.43
CA ALA A 101 -12.70 17.93 15.70
C ALA A 101 -11.74 17.37 16.77
N ALA A 102 -11.31 16.11 16.66
CA ALA A 102 -10.68 15.39 17.75
C ALA A 102 -9.14 15.41 17.76
N VAL A 103 -8.47 16.28 17.00
CA VAL A 103 -7.00 16.28 16.88
C VAL A 103 -6.32 16.41 18.25
N THR A 104 -6.76 17.34 19.10
CA THR A 104 -6.20 17.55 20.45
C THR A 104 -6.54 16.38 21.37
N THR A 105 -7.79 15.91 21.36
CA THR A 105 -8.25 14.77 22.17
C THR A 105 -7.48 13.49 21.84
N LEU A 106 -7.13 13.26 20.58
CA LEU A 106 -6.30 12.12 20.20
C LEU A 106 -4.88 12.24 20.74
N LEU A 107 -4.26 13.42 20.64
CA LEU A 107 -2.90 13.66 21.13
C LEU A 107 -2.81 13.54 22.66
N ASP A 108 -3.82 13.99 23.39
CA ASP A 108 -3.86 13.88 24.86
C ASP A 108 -4.09 12.46 25.37
N THR A 109 -4.64 11.56 24.52
CA THR A 109 -5.03 10.20 24.91
C THR A 109 -4.07 9.11 24.44
N VAL A 110 -3.03 9.43 23.66
CA VAL A 110 -2.08 8.45 23.08
C VAL A 110 -1.40 7.56 24.14
N GLU A 111 -1.27 8.02 25.40
CA GLU A 111 -0.54 7.26 26.42
C GLU A 111 -1.31 6.89 27.71
N LYS A 112 -2.53 7.39 27.94
CA LYS A 112 -3.08 7.35 29.32
C LYS A 112 -4.24 6.38 29.58
N LYS A 113 -5.07 6.04 28.59
CA LYS A 113 -6.30 5.26 28.83
C LYS A 113 -6.66 4.35 27.65
N LYS A 114 -6.91 3.07 27.93
CA LYS A 114 -7.48 2.11 26.96
C LYS A 114 -8.97 2.41 26.72
N PHE A 115 -9.55 1.87 25.65
CA PHE A 115 -10.92 2.24 25.25
C PHE A 115 -11.96 2.01 26.35
N TRP A 116 -11.82 0.96 27.18
CA TRP A 116 -12.68 0.67 28.32
C TRP A 116 -12.43 1.55 29.56
N GLN A 117 -11.49 2.50 29.49
CA GLN A 117 -11.14 3.43 30.57
C GLN A 117 -11.47 4.88 30.21
N LYS A 118 -11.97 5.14 28.99
CA LYS A 118 -12.34 6.46 28.52
C LYS A 118 -13.77 6.76 28.98
N GLU A 119 -13.90 7.71 29.89
CA GLU A 119 -15.18 8.18 30.43
C GLU A 119 -15.40 9.65 30.03
N PRO A 120 -16.60 10.01 29.53
CA PRO A 120 -17.66 9.10 29.05
C PRO A 120 -17.27 8.48 27.70
N ALA A 121 -17.48 7.16 27.54
CA ALA A 121 -17.11 6.46 26.30
C ALA A 121 -17.81 7.05 25.05
N ASN A 122 -19.08 7.48 25.20
CA ASN A 122 -19.88 8.07 24.13
C ASN A 122 -19.35 9.45 23.71
N GLU A 123 -18.93 10.29 24.66
CA GLU A 123 -18.44 11.63 24.33
C GLU A 123 -17.14 11.59 23.51
N HIS A 124 -16.23 10.67 23.83
CA HIS A 124 -15.01 10.48 23.04
C HIS A 124 -15.32 9.98 21.63
N TRP A 125 -16.21 8.99 21.52
CA TRP A 125 -16.65 8.46 20.24
C TRP A 125 -17.31 9.54 19.37
N ASP A 126 -18.24 10.29 19.94
CA ASP A 126 -18.98 11.33 19.23
C ASP A 126 -18.08 12.51 18.87
N THR A 127 -17.13 12.88 19.72
CA THR A 127 -16.12 13.91 19.39
C THR A 127 -15.31 13.52 18.15
N VAL A 128 -14.95 12.24 18.03
CA VAL A 128 -14.20 11.70 16.88
C VAL A 128 -15.09 11.55 15.65
N ASN A 129 -16.23 10.87 15.78
CA ASN A 129 -17.00 10.39 14.64
C ASN A 129 -18.16 11.30 14.22
N ASN A 130 -18.66 12.20 15.07
CA ASN A 130 -19.68 13.16 14.65
C ASN A 130 -19.10 14.11 13.57
N VAL A 131 -17.94 14.70 13.86
CA VAL A 131 -17.23 15.61 12.93
C VAL A 131 -16.19 14.90 12.05
N GLY A 132 -15.78 13.66 12.32
CA GLY A 132 -14.84 12.93 11.45
C GLY A 132 -15.46 11.94 10.46
N LEU A 133 -16.73 11.57 10.65
CA LEU A 133 -17.41 10.54 9.85
C LEU A 133 -18.84 10.95 9.48
N ARG A 134 -19.69 11.27 10.45
CA ARG A 134 -21.12 11.55 10.21
C ARG A 134 -21.34 12.77 9.31
N ASN A 135 -20.73 13.90 9.63
CA ASN A 135 -20.76 15.08 8.75
C ASN A 135 -20.19 14.81 7.34
N HIS A 136 -19.16 13.96 7.19
CA HIS A 136 -18.57 13.65 5.88
C HIS A 136 -19.59 12.88 5.03
N TYR A 137 -20.36 11.98 5.65
CA TYR A 137 -21.50 11.36 4.99
C TYR A 137 -22.55 12.40 4.56
N ILE A 138 -22.97 13.30 5.47
CA ILE A 138 -23.97 14.35 5.17
C ILE A 138 -23.50 15.25 4.02
N CYS A 139 -22.26 15.74 4.08
CA CYS A 139 -21.67 16.55 3.02
C CYS A 139 -21.57 15.79 1.71
N THR A 140 -21.22 14.50 1.74
CA THR A 140 -21.19 13.63 0.56
C THR A 140 -22.58 13.52 -0.08
N VAL A 141 -23.63 13.30 0.72
CA VAL A 141 -25.02 13.26 0.23
C VAL A 141 -25.43 14.60 -0.40
N LYS A 142 -25.16 15.72 0.27
CA LYS A 142 -25.51 17.05 -0.22
C LYS A 142 -24.75 17.40 -1.51
N ALA A 143 -23.46 17.09 -1.59
CA ALA A 143 -22.68 17.28 -2.81
C ALA A 143 -23.14 16.37 -3.95
N ALA A 144 -23.43 15.10 -3.66
CA ALA A 144 -23.96 14.15 -4.65
C ALA A 144 -25.27 14.66 -5.27
N ASN A 145 -26.17 15.25 -4.47
CA ASN A 145 -27.42 15.85 -4.98
C ASN A 145 -27.18 16.98 -5.98
N MET A 146 -26.05 17.71 -5.89
CA MET A 146 -25.66 18.76 -6.83
C MET A 146 -24.88 18.21 -8.03
N MET A 147 -24.09 17.16 -7.83
CA MET A 147 -23.18 16.59 -8.85
C MET A 147 -23.88 15.59 -9.79
N VAL A 148 -24.79 14.77 -9.26
CA VAL A 148 -25.47 13.70 -10.02
C VAL A 148 -26.30 14.24 -11.20
N PRO A 149 -27.16 15.28 -11.04
CA PRO A 149 -27.91 15.85 -12.16
C PRO A 149 -27.00 16.39 -13.27
N ARG A 150 -25.84 16.92 -12.89
CA ARG A 150 -24.83 17.48 -13.80
C ARG A 150 -23.91 16.42 -14.42
N LYS A 151 -23.97 15.18 -13.95
CA LYS A 151 -23.11 14.05 -14.34
C LYS A 151 -21.61 14.36 -14.29
N THR A 152 -21.21 15.15 -13.32
CA THR A 152 -19.81 15.53 -13.09
C THR A 152 -19.63 15.91 -11.64
N GLY A 153 -18.48 15.55 -11.08
CA GLY A 153 -18.12 15.93 -9.72
C GLY A 153 -17.02 15.04 -9.16
N LEU A 154 -16.32 15.58 -8.17
CA LEU A 154 -15.27 14.88 -7.44
C LEU A 154 -15.47 15.06 -5.94
N ILE A 155 -15.62 13.96 -5.22
CA ILE A 155 -15.73 13.91 -3.76
C ILE A 155 -14.48 13.21 -3.22
N ILE A 156 -13.76 13.89 -2.33
CA ILE A 156 -12.57 13.37 -1.67
C ILE A 156 -12.82 13.36 -0.16
N ASN A 157 -12.70 12.19 0.45
CA ASN A 157 -12.70 12.05 1.90
C ASN A 157 -11.25 11.90 2.40
N ILE A 158 -10.80 12.83 3.24
CA ILE A 158 -9.45 12.77 3.84
C ILE A 158 -9.45 11.73 4.96
N SER A 159 -8.86 10.58 4.66
CA SER A 159 -8.73 9.45 5.57
C SER A 159 -7.27 9.27 6.01
N SER A 160 -6.94 8.08 6.51
CA SER A 160 -5.62 7.76 7.05
C SER A 160 -5.42 6.25 7.05
N SER A 161 -4.16 5.84 7.00
CA SER A 161 -3.76 4.44 7.20
C SER A 161 -4.13 3.89 8.59
N GLY A 162 -4.57 4.74 9.51
CA GLY A 162 -5.20 4.32 10.77
C GLY A 162 -6.53 3.57 10.60
N GLY A 163 -7.15 3.60 9.42
CA GLY A 163 -8.27 2.71 9.10
C GLY A 163 -7.86 1.24 8.94
N LEU A 164 -6.58 0.99 8.62
CA LEU A 164 -6.02 -0.35 8.51
C LEU A 164 -5.16 -0.77 9.69
N SER A 165 -4.61 0.16 10.46
CA SER A 165 -3.64 -0.07 11.53
C SER A 165 -4.14 0.51 12.85
N TYR A 166 -3.84 -0.10 13.99
CA TYR A 166 -4.18 0.51 15.28
C TYR A 166 -3.35 1.78 15.49
N LEU A 167 -3.97 2.93 15.22
CA LEU A 167 -3.35 4.25 15.29
C LEU A 167 -4.18 5.15 16.21
N PHE A 168 -3.54 5.73 17.23
CA PHE A 168 -4.16 6.50 18.32
C PHE A 168 -5.13 5.70 19.20
N ASP A 169 -6.33 5.41 18.73
CA ASP A 169 -7.33 4.66 19.49
C ASP A 169 -8.42 4.00 18.61
N VAL A 170 -9.35 3.30 19.28
CA VAL A 170 -10.45 2.57 18.64
C VAL A 170 -11.39 3.50 17.87
N ALA A 171 -11.77 4.65 18.44
CA ALA A 171 -12.74 5.55 17.81
C ALA A 171 -12.16 6.15 16.52
N TYR A 172 -10.88 6.52 16.53
CA TYR A 172 -10.17 7.00 15.35
C TYR A 172 -10.06 5.93 14.26
N GLY A 173 -9.56 4.74 14.61
CA GLY A 173 -9.34 3.68 13.65
C GLY A 173 -10.63 3.25 12.96
N VAL A 174 -11.71 3.04 13.74
CA VAL A 174 -13.03 2.71 13.18
C VAL A 174 -13.57 3.85 12.32
N GLY A 175 -13.44 5.11 12.76
CA GLY A 175 -13.86 6.27 11.99
C GLY A 175 -13.19 6.33 10.61
N LYS A 176 -11.88 6.10 10.55
CA LYS A 176 -11.12 6.10 9.28
C LYS A 176 -11.41 4.90 8.41
N ALA A 177 -11.55 3.70 8.99
CA ALA A 177 -11.98 2.50 8.26
C ALA A 177 -13.38 2.68 7.66
N ALA A 178 -14.32 3.24 8.42
CA ALA A 178 -15.67 3.55 7.96
C ALA A 178 -15.67 4.60 6.84
N LEU A 179 -14.81 5.62 6.94
CA LEU A 179 -14.67 6.64 5.91
C LEU A 179 -14.11 6.09 4.59
N ASP A 180 -13.13 5.19 4.67
CA ASP A 180 -12.61 4.47 3.50
C ASP A 180 -13.71 3.63 2.84
N ARG A 181 -14.45 2.86 3.65
CA ARG A 181 -15.55 2.03 3.17
C ARG A 181 -16.67 2.87 2.53
N MET A 182 -17.06 3.97 3.18
CA MET A 182 -18.05 4.92 2.68
C MET A 182 -17.64 5.47 1.32
N SER A 183 -16.37 5.86 1.15
CA SER A 183 -15.86 6.40 -0.11
C SER A 183 -15.96 5.38 -1.26
N VAL A 184 -15.61 4.12 -0.98
CA VAL A 184 -15.71 3.03 -1.95
C VAL A 184 -17.15 2.80 -2.38
N ASP A 185 -18.05 2.63 -1.40
CA ASP A 185 -19.46 2.31 -1.64
C ASP A 185 -20.21 3.46 -2.33
N CYS A 186 -20.03 4.71 -1.88
CA CYS A 186 -20.58 5.88 -2.56
C CYS A 186 -20.07 5.97 -4.02
N GLY A 187 -18.79 5.68 -4.25
CA GLY A 187 -18.22 5.66 -5.60
C GLY A 187 -18.90 4.65 -6.53
N ILE A 188 -19.35 3.50 -6.01
CA ILE A 188 -20.03 2.46 -6.81
C ILE A 188 -21.37 2.98 -7.32
N GLU A 189 -22.15 3.61 -6.44
CA GLU A 189 -23.45 4.18 -6.80
C GLU A 189 -23.32 5.39 -7.74
N LEU A 190 -22.30 6.22 -7.51
CA LEU A 190 -22.02 7.44 -8.26
C LEU A 190 -21.42 7.17 -9.65
N LYS A 191 -20.80 6.00 -9.86
CA LYS A 191 -20.11 5.63 -11.11
C LYS A 191 -20.98 5.79 -12.35
N LYS A 192 -22.26 5.37 -12.28
CA LYS A 192 -23.21 5.48 -13.40
C LYS A 192 -23.58 6.93 -13.76
N HIS A 193 -23.26 7.87 -12.87
CA HIS A 193 -23.48 9.30 -13.05
C HIS A 193 -22.21 10.07 -13.37
N ASN A 194 -21.08 9.40 -13.63
CA ASN A 194 -19.80 10.07 -13.92
C ASN A 194 -19.38 11.05 -12.79
N VAL A 195 -19.72 10.71 -11.55
CA VAL A 195 -19.26 11.40 -10.34
C VAL A 195 -18.24 10.49 -9.67
N THR A 196 -17.11 11.08 -9.29
CA THR A 196 -15.99 10.35 -8.68
C THR A 196 -16.03 10.50 -7.17
N CYS A 197 -15.93 9.40 -6.43
CA CYS A 197 -15.74 9.43 -4.98
C CYS A 197 -14.53 8.59 -4.59
N VAL A 198 -13.61 9.18 -3.81
CA VAL A 198 -12.36 8.54 -3.39
C VAL A 198 -12.05 8.85 -1.93
N SER A 199 -11.35 7.91 -1.29
CA SER A 199 -10.64 8.19 -0.04
C SER A 199 -9.20 8.58 -0.36
N LEU A 200 -8.66 9.61 0.29
CA LEU A 200 -7.28 10.04 0.12
C LEU A 200 -6.54 9.94 1.45
N TRP A 201 -5.38 9.29 1.43
CA TRP A 201 -4.48 9.16 2.57
C TRP A 201 -3.24 10.05 2.40
N PRO A 202 -3.19 11.15 3.17
CA PRO A 202 -1.94 11.85 3.45
C PRO A 202 -0.96 10.94 4.21
N GLY A 203 0.31 11.25 4.06
CA GLY A 203 1.39 10.81 4.93
C GLY A 203 1.47 11.55 6.25
N ALA A 204 2.66 11.50 6.87
CA ALA A 204 2.90 12.17 8.13
C ALA A 204 2.97 13.69 7.91
N VAL A 205 1.85 14.39 8.08
CA VAL A 205 1.79 15.83 7.81
C VAL A 205 2.35 16.63 8.99
N LYS A 206 3.25 17.58 8.70
CA LYS A 206 3.65 18.63 9.64
C LYS A 206 2.49 19.58 9.89
N THR A 207 1.66 19.28 10.88
CA THR A 207 0.64 20.22 11.36
C THR A 207 1.19 21.10 12.47
N GLU A 208 0.67 22.31 12.57
CA GLU A 208 1.07 23.34 13.52
C GLU A 208 0.98 22.85 14.98
N LEU A 209 0.01 21.96 15.24
CA LEU A 209 -0.22 21.32 16.54
C LEU A 209 0.81 20.24 16.91
N LEU A 210 1.36 19.54 15.90
CA LEU A 210 2.41 18.53 16.12
C LEU A 210 3.78 19.19 16.33
N THR A 211 4.01 20.37 15.73
CA THR A 211 5.25 21.14 15.90
C THR A 211 5.35 21.86 17.24
N SER A 212 4.23 22.13 17.91
CA SER A 212 4.19 22.77 19.24
C SER A 212 4.34 21.80 20.42
N ALA A 213 4.46 20.49 20.18
CA ALA A 213 4.68 19.50 21.23
C ALA A 213 6.14 19.56 21.72
N GLU A 214 6.39 20.41 22.73
CA GLU A 214 7.71 20.62 23.34
C GLU A 214 8.38 19.33 23.85
N ASN A 215 7.61 18.26 24.10
CA ASN A 215 8.06 17.00 24.69
C ASN A 215 8.45 15.89 23.69
N MET A 216 8.57 16.19 22.39
CA MET A 216 8.97 15.14 21.42
C MET A 216 10.47 14.86 21.43
N ASN A 217 10.82 13.58 21.59
CA ASN A 217 12.17 13.02 21.48
C ASN A 217 12.87 13.43 20.15
N ASP A 218 14.16 13.79 20.22
CA ASP A 218 14.94 14.31 19.08
C ASP A 218 15.08 13.35 17.89
N ARG A 219 15.12 12.04 18.15
CA ARG A 219 15.07 10.98 17.13
C ARG A 219 13.73 10.97 16.40
N PHE A 220 12.62 11.19 17.10
CA PHE A 220 11.29 11.27 16.50
C PHE A 220 11.12 12.56 15.69
N LYS A 221 11.66 13.69 16.17
CA LYS A 221 11.76 14.95 15.42
C LYS A 221 12.59 14.80 14.13
N SER A 222 13.71 14.06 14.19
CA SER A 222 14.57 13.79 13.02
C SER A 222 13.86 12.93 11.97
N ILE A 223 13.14 11.88 12.38
CA ILE A 223 12.36 11.02 11.49
C ILE A 223 11.18 11.78 10.87
N LEU A 224 10.43 12.54 11.67
CA LEU A 224 9.37 13.43 11.18
C LEU A 224 9.94 14.40 10.15
N ASN A 225 11.04 15.09 10.43
CA ASN A 225 11.62 16.06 9.50
C ASN A 225 12.08 15.44 8.16
N LYS A 226 12.47 14.16 8.17
CA LYS A 226 12.96 13.46 6.97
C LYS A 226 11.84 12.86 6.11
N TYR A 227 10.71 12.49 6.71
CA TYR A 227 9.63 11.76 6.01
C TYR A 227 8.28 12.49 6.01
N SER A 228 8.19 13.66 6.64
CA SER A 228 6.96 14.44 6.68
C SER A 228 6.64 15.10 5.35
N GLU A 229 5.35 15.26 5.09
CA GLU A 229 4.82 16.10 4.03
C GLU A 229 4.39 17.46 4.60
N SER A 230 4.40 18.48 3.74
CA SER A 230 3.75 19.76 4.04
C SER A 230 2.23 19.61 4.05
N THR A 231 1.55 20.59 4.66
CA THR A 231 0.08 20.66 4.63
C THR A 231 -0.47 20.88 3.22
N GLU A 232 0.33 21.43 2.30
CA GLU A 232 -0.06 21.72 0.92
C GLU A 232 0.11 20.52 -0.03
N PHE A 233 0.88 19.50 0.35
CA PHE A 233 1.15 18.35 -0.53
C PHE A 233 -0.12 17.57 -0.90
N SER A 234 -1.03 17.40 0.07
CA SER A 234 -2.36 16.83 -0.20
C SER A 234 -3.22 17.72 -1.09
N GLY A 235 -3.05 19.04 -1.00
CA GLY A 235 -3.68 20.01 -1.89
C GLY A 235 -3.26 19.81 -3.35
N LYS A 236 -1.96 19.61 -3.60
CA LYS A 236 -1.44 19.31 -4.95
C LYS A 236 -2.04 18.04 -5.54
N ALA A 237 -2.19 17.00 -4.73
CA ALA A 237 -2.85 15.77 -5.16
C ALA A 237 -4.31 16.00 -5.57
N ILE A 238 -5.05 16.79 -4.79
CA ILE A 238 -6.45 17.12 -5.09
C ILE A 238 -6.56 17.98 -6.34
N VAL A 239 -5.65 18.95 -6.54
CA VAL A 239 -5.58 19.74 -7.79
C VAL A 239 -5.34 18.83 -8.99
N ALA A 240 -4.42 17.87 -8.88
CA ALA A 240 -4.14 16.91 -9.94
C ALA A 240 -5.37 16.04 -10.27
N LEU A 241 -6.07 15.51 -9.25
CA LEU A 241 -7.31 14.76 -9.43
C LEU A 241 -8.42 15.61 -10.06
N ALA A 242 -8.61 16.85 -9.59
CA ALA A 242 -9.65 17.75 -10.09
C ALA A 242 -9.38 18.23 -11.53
N SER A 243 -8.12 18.21 -11.96
CA SER A 243 -7.69 18.57 -13.31
C SER A 243 -7.68 17.38 -14.27
N ASP A 244 -7.77 16.15 -13.77
CA ASP A 244 -7.69 14.94 -14.59
C ASP A 244 -9.02 14.66 -15.31
N PRO A 245 -9.06 14.72 -16.67
CA PRO A 245 -10.27 14.40 -17.42
C PRO A 245 -10.71 12.94 -17.27
N ASN A 246 -9.82 12.06 -16.80
CA ASN A 246 -10.07 10.64 -16.56
C ASN A 246 -10.22 10.29 -15.08
N VAL A 247 -10.42 11.28 -14.19
CA VAL A 247 -10.52 11.05 -12.74
C VAL A 247 -11.58 10.02 -12.35
N TYR A 248 -12.64 9.88 -13.15
CA TYR A 248 -13.68 8.86 -12.98
C TYR A 248 -13.16 7.41 -12.94
N LYS A 249 -12.02 7.13 -13.58
CA LYS A 249 -11.37 5.80 -13.52
C LYS A 249 -10.86 5.46 -12.12
N LYS A 250 -10.69 6.46 -11.27
CA LYS A 250 -10.24 6.33 -9.88
C LYS A 250 -11.37 6.23 -8.87
N THR A 251 -12.63 6.36 -9.29
CA THR A 251 -13.77 6.24 -8.37
C THR A 251 -13.76 4.90 -7.65
N SER A 252 -14.29 4.87 -6.42
CA SER A 252 -14.32 3.68 -5.56
C SER A 252 -12.94 3.17 -5.13
N ARG A 253 -11.97 4.07 -4.96
CA ARG A 253 -10.61 3.71 -4.53
C ARG A 253 -10.17 4.48 -3.29
N ILE A 254 -9.23 3.85 -2.59
CA ILE A 254 -8.37 4.50 -1.61
C ILE A 254 -7.07 4.87 -2.33
N LEU A 255 -6.73 6.15 -2.28
CA LEU A 255 -5.56 6.74 -2.93
C LEU A 255 -4.57 7.25 -1.88
N ILE A 256 -3.29 7.30 -2.23
CA ILE A 256 -2.22 7.78 -1.34
C ILE A 256 -1.56 8.98 -2.01
N THR A 257 -1.40 10.09 -1.27
CA THR A 257 -0.88 11.36 -1.80
C THR A 257 0.45 11.19 -2.53
N ALA A 258 1.43 10.51 -1.93
CA ALA A 258 2.73 10.25 -2.54
C ALA A 258 2.67 9.36 -3.80
N GLU A 259 1.69 8.46 -3.90
CA GLU A 259 1.50 7.63 -5.10
C GLU A 259 0.89 8.46 -6.24
N LEU A 260 -0.06 9.34 -5.91
CA LEU A 260 -0.58 10.32 -6.86
C LEU A 260 0.49 11.32 -7.31
N ALA A 261 1.40 11.72 -6.42
CA ALA A 261 2.54 12.56 -6.75
C ALA A 261 3.46 11.90 -7.79
N SER A 262 3.71 10.60 -7.62
CA SER A 262 4.46 9.81 -8.60
C SER A 262 3.71 9.63 -9.92
N GLU A 263 2.39 9.42 -9.86
CA GLU A 263 1.53 9.20 -11.04
C GLU A 263 1.35 10.48 -11.87
N TYR A 264 1.06 11.62 -11.24
CA TYR A 264 0.79 12.89 -11.91
C TYR A 264 2.03 13.79 -12.04
N GLY A 265 3.17 13.37 -11.48
CA GLY A 265 4.45 14.07 -11.66
C GLY A 265 4.59 15.37 -10.87
N PHE A 266 3.97 15.48 -9.69
CA PHE A 266 4.14 16.64 -8.80
C PHE A 266 5.02 16.32 -7.59
N LYS A 267 5.58 17.36 -6.96
CA LYS A 267 6.41 17.27 -5.76
C LYS A 267 5.84 18.16 -4.66
N ASP A 268 6.28 17.94 -3.42
CA ASP A 268 5.94 18.81 -2.30
C ASP A 268 6.48 20.24 -2.52
N ILE A 269 6.00 21.22 -1.76
CA ILE A 269 6.36 22.64 -1.89
C ILE A 269 7.85 22.90 -1.64
N ASP A 270 8.52 22.03 -0.90
CA ASP A 270 9.98 22.06 -0.67
C ASP A 270 10.77 21.30 -1.76
N GLY A 271 10.09 20.81 -2.80
CA GLY A 271 10.70 20.06 -3.90
C GLY A 271 11.01 18.59 -3.59
N LYS A 272 10.67 18.08 -2.41
CA LYS A 272 10.87 16.67 -2.05
C LYS A 272 9.73 15.78 -2.55
N MET A 273 10.01 14.48 -2.58
CA MET A 273 9.00 13.44 -2.79
C MET A 273 8.85 12.65 -1.49
N PRO A 274 7.83 12.94 -0.66
CA PRO A 274 7.53 12.15 0.51
C PRO A 274 7.30 10.67 0.13
N PRO A 275 7.79 9.70 0.93
CA PRO A 275 7.53 8.30 0.65
C PRO A 275 6.06 7.95 0.89
N SER A 276 5.52 6.99 0.13
CA SER A 276 4.16 6.51 0.38
C SER A 276 4.06 5.79 1.73
N VAL A 277 2.99 6.10 2.47
CA VAL A 277 2.67 5.50 3.78
C VAL A 277 2.58 3.98 3.74
N ARG A 278 2.31 3.41 2.56
CA ARG A 278 2.31 1.98 2.31
C ARG A 278 3.68 1.36 2.60
N TRP A 279 4.77 2.09 2.32
CA TRP A 279 6.15 1.62 2.43
C TRP A 279 6.79 1.90 3.80
N ILE A 280 6.23 2.83 4.58
CA ILE A 280 6.74 3.22 5.90
C ILE A 280 6.21 2.28 7.01
N GLY A 281 5.36 1.31 6.66
CA GLY A 281 4.77 0.38 7.62
C GLY A 281 3.70 1.00 8.52
N MET A 282 3.28 2.24 8.26
CA MET A 282 2.12 2.90 8.88
C MET A 282 0.78 2.47 8.28
N GLY A 283 0.78 1.75 7.16
CA GLY A 283 -0.39 1.11 6.55
C GLY A 283 -0.41 -0.42 6.65
N ARG A 284 0.24 -1.00 7.66
CA ARG A 284 0.14 -2.43 7.94
C ARG A 284 -1.24 -2.78 8.48
N GLU A 285 -1.81 -3.83 7.90
CA GLU A 285 -3.02 -4.52 8.33
C GLU A 285 -3.05 -4.75 9.85
N ILE A 286 -4.18 -4.41 10.48
CA ILE A 286 -4.62 -4.93 11.75
C ILE A 286 -4.86 -6.43 11.52
N GLU A 287 -4.08 -7.24 12.23
CA GLU A 287 -4.48 -8.56 12.68
C GLU A 287 -5.81 -8.44 13.47
N THR A 288 -6.94 -8.46 12.77
CA THR A 288 -8.22 -8.84 13.34
C THR A 288 -8.70 -10.02 12.55
N GLY A 289 -8.90 -11.13 13.26
CA GLY A 289 -9.21 -12.42 12.67
C GLY A 289 -10.34 -12.34 11.65
N LYS A 290 -10.16 -13.10 10.56
CA LYS A 290 -11.22 -13.58 9.66
C LYS A 290 -12.24 -12.50 9.28
N HIS A 291 -11.99 -11.72 8.25
CA HIS A 291 -12.93 -11.43 7.15
C HIS A 291 -12.29 -10.41 6.19
N PHE A 292 -12.11 -10.85 4.94
CA PHE A 292 -11.52 -10.07 3.86
C PHE A 292 -12.48 -8.98 3.37
N VAL A 293 -12.00 -7.74 3.24
CA VAL A 293 -12.55 -6.78 2.27
C VAL A 293 -11.71 -6.91 1.01
N THR A 294 -12.19 -7.70 0.06
CA THR A 294 -11.56 -7.87 -1.27
C THR A 294 -11.64 -6.56 -2.06
N PHE A 295 -10.48 -6.02 -2.44
CA PHE A 295 -10.37 -4.96 -3.45
C PHE A 295 -10.70 -5.53 -4.84
N HIS A 296 -11.58 -4.87 -5.59
CA HIS A 296 -12.05 -5.33 -6.89
C HIS A 296 -11.99 -4.21 -7.91
N GLU A 297 -10.99 -4.23 -8.80
CA GLU A 297 -11.01 -3.50 -10.08
C GLU A 297 -10.09 -4.25 -11.05
N GLY A 298 -10.46 -4.56 -12.29
CA GLY A 298 -11.39 -3.85 -13.18
C GLY A 298 -10.59 -3.49 -14.44
N SER A 299 -10.55 -4.43 -15.38
CA SER A 299 -9.84 -4.41 -16.66
C SER A 299 -10.14 -3.17 -17.51
N CYS A 300 -9.14 -2.68 -18.25
CA CYS A 300 -9.31 -2.06 -19.57
C CYS A 300 -8.00 -2.12 -20.36
N TYR A 301 -8.00 -2.97 -21.39
CA TYR A 301 -7.06 -2.97 -22.50
C TYR A 301 -7.27 -1.71 -23.35
N PHE A 302 -6.19 -1.10 -23.86
CA PHE A 302 -6.20 -0.51 -25.19
C PHE A 302 -4.79 -0.54 -25.82
N LEU A 303 -4.77 -0.99 -27.07
CA LEU A 303 -3.66 -1.09 -28.01
C LEU A 303 -3.13 0.30 -28.41
N LEU A 304 -1.84 0.36 -28.76
CA LEU A 304 -1.17 1.11 -29.84
C LEU A 304 0.33 0.95 -29.54
N GLY A 305 1.16 0.32 -30.38
CA GLY A 305 1.44 0.64 -31.76
C GLY A 305 2.95 0.91 -31.83
N SER A 306 3.70 -0.03 -32.39
CA SER A 306 5.16 -0.12 -32.41
C SER A 306 5.82 0.93 -33.31
N ASN A 307 7.11 1.19 -33.02
CA ASN A 307 8.14 1.80 -33.89
C ASN A 307 8.41 3.32 -33.80
N PHE A 308 8.79 3.84 -32.62
CA PHE A 308 9.60 5.07 -32.59
C PHE A 308 10.57 5.23 -31.40
N MET A 309 11.05 4.13 -30.80
CA MET A 309 11.94 4.20 -29.62
C MET A 309 13.17 3.28 -29.68
N SER A 310 13.57 2.81 -30.88
CA SER A 310 14.83 2.06 -31.04
C SER A 310 16.02 2.92 -31.48
N LEU A 311 15.79 4.14 -32.00
CA LEU A 311 16.89 5.00 -32.46
C LEU A 311 17.47 5.93 -31.38
N PHE A 312 16.76 6.15 -30.26
CA PHE A 312 17.19 7.11 -29.23
C PHE A 312 18.02 6.47 -28.08
N MET A 313 17.93 5.15 -27.88
CA MET A 313 18.64 4.44 -26.81
C MET A 313 20.11 4.08 -27.14
N SER A 314 20.50 4.10 -28.42
CA SER A 314 21.87 3.73 -28.82
C SER A 314 22.91 4.83 -28.52
N PHE A 315 22.47 6.07 -28.23
CA PHE A 315 23.36 7.18 -27.93
C PHE A 315 23.69 7.32 -26.42
N ILE A 316 22.81 6.83 -25.53
CA ILE A 316 23.01 6.92 -24.06
C ILE A 316 23.88 5.77 -23.52
N ALA A 317 23.87 4.60 -24.17
CA ALA A 317 24.64 3.44 -23.73
C ALA A 317 26.18 3.67 -23.75
N LYS A 318 26.68 4.63 -24.53
CA LYS A 318 28.12 4.97 -24.59
C LYS A 318 28.58 5.96 -23.51
N LEU A 319 27.66 6.66 -22.83
CA LEU A 319 28.02 7.64 -21.79
C LEU A 319 28.11 7.05 -20.37
N PHE A 320 27.65 5.81 -20.14
CA PHE A 320 27.54 5.22 -18.81
C PHE A 320 28.65 4.21 -18.42
N SER A 321 29.72 4.07 -19.21
CA SER A 321 30.77 3.07 -18.93
C SER A 321 31.93 3.56 -18.05
N ARG A 322 31.89 4.76 -17.46
CA ARG A 322 32.97 5.25 -16.59
C ARG A 322 32.44 6.05 -15.40
N THR A 323 31.96 5.33 -14.38
CA THR A 323 32.27 5.50 -12.96
C THR A 323 31.33 4.61 -12.14
N MET A 324 31.78 3.38 -11.85
CA MET A 324 31.31 2.67 -10.66
C MET A 324 32.52 2.45 -9.76
N SER A 325 32.68 3.38 -8.82
CA SER A 325 33.39 3.10 -7.56
C SER A 325 32.33 2.86 -6.50
N SER A 326 32.49 1.73 -5.83
CA SER A 326 31.73 1.22 -4.69
C SER A 326 31.33 2.28 -3.67
N ASN A 327 30.06 2.31 -3.26
CA ASN A 327 29.63 2.78 -1.94
C ASN A 327 28.30 2.11 -1.53
N GLY A 328 28.38 1.23 -0.52
CA GLY A 328 27.37 1.08 0.54
C GLY A 328 26.09 0.28 0.26
N LEU A 329 26.19 -1.03 0.04
CA LEU A 329 25.10 -1.96 0.41
C LEU A 329 25.38 -2.47 1.82
N GLU A 330 24.67 -1.92 2.80
CA GLU A 330 24.64 -2.48 4.15
C GLU A 330 24.09 -3.92 4.03
N SER A 331 24.90 -4.92 4.41
CA SER A 331 24.58 -6.34 4.25
C SER A 331 23.41 -6.73 5.14
N ALA A 332 22.23 -6.93 4.56
CA ALA A 332 21.08 -7.46 5.29
C ALA A 332 21.40 -8.88 5.82
N MET A 333 21.13 -9.13 7.09
CA MET A 333 21.40 -10.40 7.77
C MET A 333 20.15 -11.26 7.90
N HIS A 334 20.30 -12.57 7.73
CA HIS A 334 19.26 -13.57 7.91
C HIS A 334 18.83 -13.61 9.38
N LYS A 335 17.54 -13.39 9.63
CA LYS A 335 17.06 -13.13 11.01
C LYS A 335 17.27 -14.31 11.96
N VAL A 336 17.09 -15.55 11.46
CA VAL A 336 17.26 -16.79 12.25
C VAL A 336 18.72 -17.23 12.30
N LEU A 337 19.29 -17.55 11.14
CA LEU A 337 20.64 -18.12 10.99
C LEU A 337 21.79 -17.15 11.29
N LYS A 338 21.52 -15.83 11.38
CA LYS A 338 22.53 -14.78 11.65
C LYS A 338 23.68 -14.78 10.64
N THR A 339 23.40 -15.15 9.39
CA THR A 339 24.32 -15.14 8.24
C THR A 339 23.91 -14.07 7.24
N PRO A 340 24.77 -13.64 6.30
CA PRO A 340 24.38 -12.71 5.24
C PRO A 340 23.21 -13.24 4.41
N LEU A 341 22.29 -12.35 4.03
CA LEU A 341 21.27 -12.65 3.02
C LEU A 341 21.86 -12.50 1.63
N ASN A 342 22.70 -11.51 1.37
CA ASN A 342 23.17 -11.24 0.02
C ASN A 342 24.49 -11.95 -0.27
N GLU A 343 24.72 -12.20 -1.55
CA GLU A 343 26.02 -12.64 -2.06
C GLU A 343 27.10 -11.56 -1.79
N PRO A 344 28.38 -11.94 -1.67
CA PRO A 344 28.91 -13.30 -1.85
C PRO A 344 28.70 -14.21 -0.62
N PHE A 345 28.36 -15.47 -0.88
CA PHE A 345 28.36 -16.53 0.14
C PHE A 345 29.74 -17.23 0.17
N PRO A 346 30.07 -17.96 1.25
CA PRO A 346 31.31 -18.76 1.30
C PRO A 346 31.39 -19.73 0.10
N SER A 347 32.60 -19.91 -0.45
CA SER A 347 32.84 -20.64 -1.69
C SER A 347 32.52 -22.14 -1.62
N ASN A 348 32.47 -22.72 -0.43
CA ASN A 348 32.09 -24.12 -0.21
C ASN A 348 30.56 -24.33 -0.19
N MET A 349 29.76 -23.27 -0.27
CA MET A 349 28.30 -23.36 -0.27
C MET A 349 27.75 -23.63 -1.67
N GLN A 350 26.69 -24.44 -1.74
CA GLN A 350 25.89 -24.63 -2.94
C GLN A 350 24.53 -23.95 -2.80
N MET A 351 23.89 -23.70 -3.94
CA MET A 351 22.57 -23.07 -4.01
C MET A 351 21.61 -23.90 -4.87
N VAL A 352 20.33 -23.83 -4.53
CA VAL A 352 19.21 -24.38 -5.33
C VAL A 352 17.94 -23.56 -5.06
N LEU A 353 17.02 -23.48 -6.02
CA LEU A 353 15.71 -22.85 -5.82
C LEU A 353 14.59 -23.90 -5.77
N PHE A 354 13.75 -23.84 -4.75
CA PHE A 354 12.58 -24.70 -4.60
C PHE A 354 11.28 -23.88 -4.58
N GLY A 355 10.34 -24.19 -5.47
CA GLY A 355 8.96 -23.70 -5.46
C GLY A 355 8.02 -24.76 -4.89
N MET A 356 7.36 -24.45 -3.77
CA MET A 356 6.55 -25.42 -3.01
C MET A 356 5.16 -24.85 -2.65
N GLY A 357 4.64 -23.96 -3.48
CA GLY A 357 3.50 -23.10 -3.12
C GLY A 357 3.96 -21.82 -2.43
N CYS A 358 3.19 -21.32 -1.46
CA CYS A 358 3.55 -20.12 -0.70
C CYS A 358 4.93 -20.28 -0.05
N TYR A 359 5.87 -19.42 -0.43
CA TYR A 359 7.28 -19.56 -0.05
C TYR A 359 7.57 -19.37 1.45
N TRP A 360 6.66 -18.79 2.25
CA TRP A 360 6.90 -18.48 3.67
C TRP A 360 6.99 -19.76 4.53
N GLY A 361 6.07 -20.70 4.28
CA GLY A 361 6.11 -22.01 4.90
C GLY A 361 7.33 -22.81 4.45
N ALA A 362 7.65 -22.73 3.16
CA ALA A 362 8.74 -23.47 2.55
C ALA A 362 10.10 -22.99 3.07
N GLU A 363 10.28 -21.68 3.21
CA GLU A 363 11.51 -21.09 3.73
C GLU A 363 11.81 -21.60 5.16
N ARG A 364 10.77 -21.65 5.99
CA ARG A 364 10.86 -22.19 7.36
C ARG A 364 11.25 -23.65 7.42
N LEU A 365 10.80 -24.46 6.46
CA LEU A 365 11.20 -25.86 6.35
C LEU A 365 12.72 -25.98 6.18
N PHE A 366 13.29 -25.15 5.30
CA PHE A 366 14.72 -25.22 4.96
C PHE A 366 15.63 -24.58 6.01
N TRP A 367 15.32 -23.40 6.56
CA TRP A 367 16.21 -22.78 7.55
C TRP A 367 16.33 -23.57 8.86
N LYS A 368 15.41 -24.51 9.12
CA LYS A 368 15.46 -25.41 10.29
C LYS A 368 16.46 -26.56 10.11
N GLN A 369 16.96 -26.78 8.90
CA GLN A 369 17.85 -27.89 8.61
C GLN A 369 19.28 -27.56 8.99
N LYS A 370 19.90 -28.43 9.78
CA LYS A 370 21.34 -28.34 10.07
C LYS A 370 22.11 -28.49 8.74
N GLY A 371 23.03 -27.56 8.47
CA GLY A 371 23.79 -27.50 7.22
C GLY A 371 23.26 -26.48 6.21
N VAL A 372 22.07 -25.92 6.41
CA VAL A 372 21.62 -24.74 5.66
C VAL A 372 22.27 -23.48 6.24
N TYR A 373 22.97 -22.74 5.38
CA TYR A 373 23.72 -21.54 5.74
C TYR A 373 22.85 -20.28 5.69
N SER A 374 22.01 -20.13 4.66
CA SER A 374 21.10 -19.01 4.49
C SER A 374 19.92 -19.42 3.61
N THR A 375 18.78 -18.75 3.76
CA THR A 375 17.63 -18.88 2.85
C THR A 375 17.13 -17.52 2.41
N GLN A 376 16.64 -17.44 1.18
CA GLN A 376 15.99 -16.25 0.67
C GLN A 376 14.73 -16.61 -0.11
N VAL A 377 13.64 -15.90 0.16
CA VAL A 377 12.43 -15.99 -0.66
C VAL A 377 12.49 -15.03 -1.84
N GLY A 378 11.91 -15.42 -2.96
CA GLY A 378 11.88 -14.62 -4.17
C GLY A 378 11.11 -15.29 -5.30
N PHE A 379 11.41 -14.88 -6.52
CA PHE A 379 10.68 -15.28 -7.72
C PHE A 379 11.64 -15.77 -8.80
N ALA A 380 11.30 -16.87 -9.46
CA ALA A 380 12.11 -17.47 -10.52
C ALA A 380 11.26 -18.25 -11.53
N GLY A 381 11.83 -18.52 -12.71
CA GLY A 381 11.21 -19.34 -13.74
C GLY A 381 10.02 -18.71 -14.47
N GLY A 382 9.87 -17.39 -14.44
CA GLY A 382 8.92 -16.70 -15.30
C GLY A 382 9.62 -16.03 -16.47
N ARG A 383 8.99 -14.97 -16.97
CA ARG A 383 9.53 -14.16 -18.04
C ARG A 383 10.30 -12.97 -17.47
N ASP A 384 11.52 -12.81 -17.97
CA ASP A 384 12.45 -11.73 -17.57
C ASP A 384 12.24 -10.43 -18.38
N ASP A 385 11.33 -10.44 -19.37
CA ASP A 385 10.97 -9.27 -20.19
C ASP A 385 10.06 -8.27 -19.46
N ILE A 386 9.60 -8.63 -18.26
CA ILE A 386 8.72 -7.83 -17.41
C ILE A 386 9.41 -7.60 -16.07
N GLU A 387 9.33 -6.38 -15.57
CA GLU A 387 9.78 -6.06 -14.20
C GLU A 387 9.11 -7.02 -13.19
N VAL A 388 9.93 -7.76 -12.44
CA VAL A 388 9.47 -8.76 -11.48
C VAL A 388 9.33 -8.12 -10.11
N SER A 389 8.09 -8.02 -9.62
CA SER A 389 7.75 -7.63 -8.25
C SER A 389 6.70 -8.57 -7.69
N TYR A 390 6.63 -8.73 -6.36
CA TYR A 390 5.63 -9.60 -5.70
C TYR A 390 4.23 -9.40 -6.27
N ARG A 391 3.78 -8.14 -6.43
CA ARG A 391 2.46 -7.80 -6.99
C ARG A 391 2.28 -8.33 -8.42
N LYS A 392 3.28 -8.19 -9.28
CA LYS A 392 3.22 -8.67 -10.67
C LYS A 392 3.26 -10.20 -10.74
N VAL A 393 3.99 -10.84 -9.83
CA VAL A 393 4.01 -12.31 -9.71
C VAL A 393 2.66 -12.85 -9.23
N CYS A 394 2.08 -12.26 -8.18
CA CYS A 394 0.75 -12.64 -7.69
C CYS A 394 -0.38 -12.42 -8.72
N SER A 395 -0.19 -11.49 -9.67
CA SER A 395 -1.13 -11.30 -10.79
C SER A 395 -1.05 -12.40 -11.87
N GLY A 396 -0.06 -13.29 -11.80
CA GLY A 396 0.21 -14.34 -12.80
C GLY A 396 0.88 -13.85 -14.09
N GLN A 397 1.01 -12.54 -14.30
CA GLN A 397 1.49 -11.95 -15.55
C GLN A 397 2.96 -12.27 -15.87
N THR A 398 3.79 -12.43 -14.84
CA THR A 398 5.22 -12.70 -15.00
C THR A 398 5.49 -14.20 -15.17
N ASN A 399 4.53 -15.07 -14.83
CA ASN A 399 4.67 -16.53 -14.80
C ASN A 399 5.83 -17.03 -13.90
N HIS A 400 6.37 -16.21 -13.00
CA HIS A 400 7.35 -16.69 -12.02
C HIS A 400 6.67 -17.53 -10.93
N ALA A 401 7.38 -18.54 -10.43
CA ALA A 401 7.04 -19.24 -9.20
C ALA A 401 7.55 -18.43 -8.01
N GLU A 402 6.82 -18.46 -6.89
CA GLU A 402 7.39 -18.21 -5.58
C GLU A 402 8.38 -19.32 -5.26
N VAL A 403 9.61 -18.94 -4.94
CA VAL A 403 10.70 -19.89 -4.67
C VAL A 403 11.48 -19.50 -3.43
N VAL A 404 12.09 -20.50 -2.81
CA VAL A 404 13.10 -20.37 -1.78
C VAL A 404 14.45 -20.69 -2.40
N ARG A 405 15.38 -19.73 -2.41
CA ARG A 405 16.81 -19.98 -2.59
C ARG A 405 17.39 -20.54 -1.31
N VAL A 406 17.85 -21.77 -1.36
CA VAL A 406 18.50 -22.45 -0.24
C VAL A 406 20.01 -22.43 -0.47
N VAL A 407 20.75 -21.82 0.43
CA VAL A 407 22.22 -21.82 0.45
C VAL A 407 22.66 -22.82 1.51
N TYR A 408 23.38 -23.87 1.11
CA TYR A 408 23.71 -24.99 2.00
C TYR A 408 25.14 -25.48 1.84
N ASP A 409 25.66 -26.07 2.91
CA ASP A 409 26.96 -26.72 2.97
C ASP A 409 26.79 -28.20 2.58
N PRO A 410 27.28 -28.65 1.39
CA PRO A 410 27.08 -30.01 0.90
C PRO A 410 27.76 -31.07 1.79
N GLU A 411 28.73 -30.68 2.63
CA GLU A 411 29.36 -31.58 3.60
C GLU A 411 28.47 -31.82 4.83
N LYS A 412 27.52 -30.92 5.12
CA LYS A 412 26.62 -30.99 6.28
C LYS A 412 25.22 -31.45 5.93
N VAL A 413 24.72 -31.10 4.75
CA VAL A 413 23.41 -31.53 4.25
C VAL A 413 23.51 -31.85 2.76
N THR A 414 23.11 -33.07 2.38
CA THR A 414 23.17 -33.50 0.98
C THR A 414 22.01 -32.92 0.18
N PHE A 415 22.22 -32.74 -1.12
CA PHE A 415 21.14 -32.30 -2.02
C PHE A 415 19.97 -33.30 -2.05
N GLU A 416 20.28 -34.61 -1.99
CA GLU A 416 19.29 -35.68 -1.82
C GLU A 416 18.38 -35.45 -0.59
N LYS A 417 18.95 -35.04 0.55
CA LYS A 417 18.16 -34.75 1.76
C LYS A 417 17.22 -33.56 1.57
N LEU A 418 17.68 -32.51 0.87
CA LEU A 418 16.84 -31.37 0.52
C LEU A 418 15.73 -31.76 -0.46
N LEU A 419 16.01 -32.66 -1.41
CA LEU A 419 14.99 -33.23 -2.31
C LEU A 419 13.95 -34.05 -1.55
N SER A 420 14.34 -34.90 -0.59
CA SER A 420 13.36 -35.60 0.26
C SER A 420 12.44 -34.62 1.00
N LEU A 421 13.01 -33.57 1.61
CA LEU A 421 12.21 -32.54 2.28
C LEU A 421 11.26 -31.84 1.31
N PHE A 422 11.73 -31.52 0.10
CA PHE A 422 10.89 -30.96 -0.95
C PHE A 422 9.72 -31.90 -1.26
N TRP A 423 9.97 -33.15 -1.66
CA TRP A 423 8.92 -34.07 -2.09
C TRP A 423 7.88 -34.39 -1.00
N GLU A 424 8.30 -34.47 0.26
CA GLU A 424 7.44 -34.90 1.37
C GLU A 424 6.56 -33.79 1.95
N ASN A 425 6.84 -32.51 1.67
CA ASN A 425 6.24 -31.40 2.41
C ASN A 425 5.32 -30.48 1.60
N HIS A 426 5.07 -30.76 0.32
CA HIS A 426 3.97 -30.21 -0.47
C HIS A 426 3.34 -31.30 -1.36
N ASP A 427 2.25 -30.99 -2.07
CA ASP A 427 1.68 -31.88 -3.07
C ASP A 427 2.18 -31.52 -4.48
N PRO A 428 3.13 -32.29 -5.07
CA PRO A 428 3.73 -31.98 -6.37
C PRO A 428 2.84 -32.35 -7.57
N THR A 429 1.62 -32.84 -7.33
CA THR A 429 0.69 -33.33 -8.37
C THR A 429 -0.36 -32.30 -8.78
N GLN A 430 -0.35 -31.11 -8.17
CA GLN A 430 -1.43 -30.12 -8.28
C GLN A 430 -1.25 -29.04 -9.36
N GLY A 431 -0.17 -29.08 -10.14
CA GLY A 431 0.12 -28.11 -11.19
C GLY A 431 0.38 -26.71 -10.64
N ASN A 432 -0.31 -25.70 -11.20
CA ASN A 432 -0.25 -24.30 -10.77
C ASN A 432 -1.12 -24.04 -9.53
N ARG A 433 -0.97 -24.89 -8.50
CA ARG A 433 -1.79 -24.85 -7.28
C ARG A 433 -1.07 -25.53 -6.12
N GLN A 434 -1.33 -25.06 -4.90
CA GLN A 434 -1.04 -25.79 -3.67
C GLN A 434 -2.21 -25.64 -2.69
N GLY A 435 -2.96 -26.72 -2.47
CA GLY A 435 -4.17 -26.70 -1.66
C GLY A 435 -5.23 -25.74 -2.23
N ASN A 436 -5.58 -24.71 -1.46
CA ASN A 436 -6.52 -23.67 -1.88
C ASN A 436 -5.86 -22.52 -2.65
N ASP A 437 -4.53 -22.48 -2.69
CA ASP A 437 -3.76 -21.41 -3.34
C ASP A 437 -3.58 -21.70 -4.83
N HIS A 438 -4.15 -20.87 -5.70
CA HIS A 438 -4.18 -21.08 -7.17
C HIS A 438 -3.34 -20.03 -7.91
N GLY A 439 -2.62 -20.45 -8.94
CA GLY A 439 -1.85 -19.58 -9.83
C GLY A 439 -0.45 -20.12 -10.11
N SER A 440 0.15 -19.66 -11.21
CA SER A 440 1.50 -20.07 -11.62
C SER A 440 2.56 -19.84 -10.54
N GLN A 441 2.35 -18.86 -9.66
CA GLN A 441 3.22 -18.54 -8.54
C GLN A 441 3.29 -19.65 -7.48
N TYR A 442 2.24 -20.47 -7.34
CA TYR A 442 2.18 -21.54 -6.34
C TYR A 442 2.53 -22.92 -6.90
N ARG A 443 3.08 -22.98 -8.12
CA ARG A 443 3.45 -24.25 -8.74
C ARG A 443 4.61 -24.92 -8.01
N SER A 444 4.65 -26.25 -8.13
CA SER A 444 5.81 -27.04 -7.72
C SER A 444 6.97 -26.85 -8.71
N ALA A 445 8.15 -26.46 -8.24
CA ALA A 445 9.32 -26.23 -9.09
C ALA A 445 10.66 -26.54 -8.40
N ILE A 446 11.63 -26.99 -9.18
CA ILE A 446 13.05 -27.14 -8.79
C ILE A 446 13.89 -26.44 -9.86
N TYR A 447 14.62 -25.39 -9.46
CA TYR A 447 15.59 -24.72 -10.35
C TYR A 447 17.03 -24.97 -9.91
N THR A 448 17.76 -25.68 -10.77
CA THR A 448 19.10 -26.21 -10.49
C THR A 448 20.20 -25.32 -11.05
N LEU A 449 21.33 -25.25 -10.35
CA LEU A 449 22.47 -24.43 -10.76
C LEU A 449 23.62 -25.28 -11.35
N THR A 450 23.63 -26.60 -11.14
CA THR A 450 24.60 -27.54 -11.77
C THR A 450 23.91 -28.67 -12.54
N ASP A 451 24.63 -29.33 -13.45
CA ASP A 451 24.09 -30.49 -14.20
C ASP A 451 23.86 -31.68 -13.28
N ASP A 452 24.76 -31.87 -12.32
CA ASP A 452 24.62 -32.87 -11.26
C ASP A 452 23.32 -32.67 -10.45
N GLN A 453 22.99 -31.43 -10.05
CA GLN A 453 21.71 -31.12 -9.42
C GLN A 453 20.52 -31.42 -10.35
N GLN A 454 20.63 -31.11 -11.65
CA GLN A 454 19.57 -31.39 -12.63
C GLN A 454 19.30 -32.89 -12.74
N GLU A 455 20.34 -33.71 -12.82
CA GLU A 455 20.22 -35.18 -12.88
C GLU A 455 19.63 -35.74 -11.59
N GLN A 456 20.16 -35.35 -10.42
CA GLN A 456 19.63 -35.78 -9.13
C GLN A 456 18.16 -35.39 -8.93
N ALA A 457 17.77 -34.18 -9.34
CA ALA A 457 16.38 -33.73 -9.27
C ALA A 457 15.45 -34.58 -10.16
N LEU A 458 15.85 -34.89 -11.39
CA LEU A 458 15.09 -35.75 -12.31
C LEU A 458 14.96 -37.18 -11.79
N ASN A 459 16.05 -37.76 -11.27
CA ASN A 459 16.05 -39.09 -10.68
C ASN A 459 15.16 -39.14 -9.43
N SER A 460 15.23 -38.13 -8.56
CA SER A 460 14.38 -38.04 -7.36
C SER A 460 12.90 -37.91 -7.69
N ARG A 461 12.53 -37.18 -8.75
CA ARG A 461 11.14 -37.12 -9.26
C ARG A 461 10.65 -38.50 -9.66
N ASN A 462 11.46 -39.26 -10.41
CA ASN A 462 11.08 -40.59 -10.88
C ASN A 462 10.93 -41.56 -9.70
N ALA A 463 11.81 -41.48 -8.70
CA ALA A 463 11.70 -42.27 -7.47
C ALA A 463 10.43 -41.89 -6.68
N TYR A 464 10.16 -40.61 -6.49
CA TYR A 464 8.97 -40.16 -5.75
C TYR A 464 7.66 -40.50 -6.48
N GLN A 465 7.63 -40.46 -7.81
CA GLN A 465 6.47 -40.89 -8.61
C GLN A 465 6.12 -42.36 -8.33
N LYS A 466 7.13 -43.25 -8.22
CA LYS A 466 6.91 -44.65 -7.82
C LYS A 466 6.36 -44.77 -6.39
N SER A 467 6.85 -43.94 -5.46
CA SER A 467 6.30 -43.90 -4.10
C SER A 467 4.83 -43.47 -4.10
N LEU A 468 4.44 -42.48 -4.92
CA LEU A 468 3.04 -42.05 -5.07
C LEU A 468 2.15 -43.16 -5.66
N GLU A 469 2.64 -43.90 -6.66
CA GLU A 469 1.94 -45.04 -7.28
C GLU A 469 1.62 -46.17 -6.29
N ASN A 470 2.44 -46.33 -5.25
CA ASN A 470 2.27 -47.30 -4.19
C ASN A 470 1.51 -46.76 -2.96
N SER A 471 0.84 -45.61 -3.08
CA SER A 471 0.14 -44.93 -1.99
C SER A 471 -1.33 -44.65 -2.34
N ALA A 472 -2.05 -44.00 -1.41
CA ALA A 472 -3.39 -43.49 -1.66
C ALA A 472 -3.47 -42.43 -2.79
N LYS A 473 -2.33 -41.94 -3.29
CA LYS A 473 -2.21 -41.01 -4.42
C LYS A 473 -1.97 -41.71 -5.77
N LYS A 474 -2.15 -43.03 -5.86
CA LYS A 474 -1.99 -43.80 -7.10
C LYS A 474 -2.76 -43.15 -8.25
N GLY A 475 -2.10 -42.99 -9.40
CA GLY A 475 -2.66 -42.35 -10.60
C GLY A 475 -2.46 -40.83 -10.67
N CYS A 476 -2.04 -40.16 -9.59
CA CYS A 476 -1.65 -38.75 -9.63
C CYS A 476 -0.24 -38.61 -10.24
N LYS A 477 -0.11 -37.81 -11.30
CA LYS A 477 1.18 -37.55 -11.96
C LYS A 477 1.85 -36.32 -11.34
N ILE A 478 3.16 -36.40 -11.12
CA ILE A 478 3.96 -35.25 -10.70
C ILE A 478 4.00 -34.20 -11.82
N THR A 479 3.71 -32.97 -11.44
CA THR A 479 3.68 -31.78 -12.32
C THR A 479 4.83 -30.81 -12.04
N THR A 480 5.75 -31.18 -11.14
CA THR A 480 6.90 -30.35 -10.77
C THR A 480 7.73 -29.97 -11.99
N GLU A 481 7.93 -28.67 -12.18
CA GLU A 481 8.83 -28.14 -13.18
C GLU A 481 10.30 -28.29 -12.72
N ILE A 482 11.12 -29.00 -13.48
CA ILE A 482 12.55 -29.21 -13.17
C ILE A 482 13.39 -28.70 -14.33
N ARG A 483 14.16 -27.62 -14.12
CA ARG A 483 15.03 -27.02 -15.14
C ARG A 483 16.19 -26.25 -14.53
N ARG A 484 17.14 -25.81 -15.36
CA ARG A 484 18.20 -24.90 -14.92
C ARG A 484 17.63 -23.56 -14.47
N ALA A 485 18.24 -22.99 -13.44
CA ALA A 485 17.84 -21.70 -12.89
C ALA A 485 18.15 -20.55 -13.86
N GLY A 486 17.12 -19.75 -14.15
CA GLY A 486 17.27 -18.43 -14.76
C GLY A 486 17.57 -17.37 -13.71
N LYS A 487 17.18 -16.13 -13.99
CA LYS A 487 17.36 -15.02 -13.03
C LYS A 487 16.49 -15.22 -11.79
N PHE A 488 17.10 -15.03 -10.61
CA PHE A 488 16.41 -14.99 -9.33
C PHE A 488 16.15 -13.54 -8.94
N TYR A 489 14.89 -13.24 -8.61
CA TYR A 489 14.48 -11.94 -8.10
C TYR A 489 14.15 -12.08 -6.62
N MET A 490 15.07 -11.64 -5.77
CA MET A 490 14.86 -11.67 -4.33
C MET A 490 13.64 -10.82 -3.95
N ALA A 491 12.73 -11.38 -3.17
CA ALA A 491 11.62 -10.61 -2.62
C ALA A 491 12.13 -9.60 -1.60
N GLN A 492 11.36 -8.55 -1.35
CA GLN A 492 11.73 -7.49 -0.41
C GLN A 492 12.04 -8.05 0.99
N LEU A 493 12.83 -7.30 1.77
CA LEU A 493 13.38 -7.76 3.06
C LEU A 493 12.31 -8.13 4.10
N ASP A 494 11.11 -7.59 3.98
CA ASP A 494 9.96 -7.92 4.83
C ASP A 494 9.45 -9.35 4.62
N HIS A 495 9.47 -9.86 3.38
CA HIS A 495 9.10 -11.25 3.07
C HIS A 495 10.13 -12.27 3.55
N GLN A 496 11.39 -11.87 3.72
CA GLN A 496 12.47 -12.74 4.20
C GLN A 496 12.22 -13.17 5.64
N GLN A 497 12.34 -14.47 5.94
CA GLN A 497 12.10 -15.01 7.29
C GLN A 497 10.74 -14.60 7.88
N TYR A 498 9.71 -14.60 7.05
CA TYR A 498 8.38 -14.12 7.42
C TYR A 498 7.80 -14.85 8.65
N LEU A 499 7.91 -16.18 8.72
CA LEU A 499 7.35 -16.95 9.84
C LEU A 499 8.16 -16.85 11.14
N GLU A 500 9.41 -16.36 11.08
CA GLU A 500 10.16 -15.97 12.29
C GLU A 500 9.69 -14.59 12.78
N LYS A 501 9.38 -13.69 11.85
CA LYS A 501 8.83 -12.36 12.20
C LYS A 501 7.38 -12.44 12.65
N ASN A 502 6.64 -13.42 12.15
CA ASN A 502 5.21 -13.62 12.38
C ASN A 502 4.96 -15.10 12.76
N PRO A 503 5.14 -15.50 14.03
CA PRO A 503 5.03 -16.91 14.45
C PRO A 503 3.65 -17.55 14.21
N GLY A 504 2.58 -16.75 14.23
CA GLY A 504 1.21 -17.16 13.89
C GLY A 504 0.86 -17.02 12.40
N GLY A 505 1.82 -16.65 11.55
CA GLY A 505 1.60 -16.45 10.12
C GLY A 505 1.20 -17.73 9.38
N TYR A 506 0.53 -17.54 8.24
CA TYR A 506 0.06 -18.65 7.40
C TYR A 506 1.17 -19.63 7.05
N CYS A 507 0.96 -20.90 7.41
CA CYS A 507 1.83 -22.01 7.04
C CYS A 507 0.96 -23.18 6.55
N GLY A 508 0.51 -23.09 5.29
CA GLY A 508 -0.27 -24.13 4.63
C GLY A 508 0.55 -25.30 4.07
N LEU A 509 1.85 -25.40 4.40
CA LEU A 509 2.71 -26.46 3.87
C LEU A 509 2.19 -27.83 4.33
N LYS A 510 1.70 -28.61 3.38
CA LYS A 510 1.12 -29.92 3.63
C LYS A 510 1.55 -30.88 2.54
N GLY A 511 2.30 -31.90 2.95
CA GLY A 511 2.69 -33.00 2.08
C GLY A 511 1.54 -33.90 1.66
N THR A 512 1.85 -34.81 0.74
CA THR A 512 0.95 -35.89 0.32
C THR A 512 0.73 -36.95 1.41
N GLY A 513 1.57 -36.98 2.45
CA GLY A 513 1.64 -38.06 3.43
C GLY A 513 2.47 -39.27 2.97
N VAL A 514 3.15 -39.16 1.81
CA VAL A 514 3.98 -40.23 1.23
C VAL A 514 5.45 -39.95 1.48
N VAL A 515 6.14 -40.93 2.06
CA VAL A 515 7.59 -40.88 2.32
C VAL A 515 8.38 -41.01 1.03
N CYS A 516 9.39 -40.18 0.86
CA CYS A 516 10.26 -40.17 -0.30
C CYS A 516 11.35 -41.24 -0.15
N GLN A 517 11.22 -42.32 -0.92
CA GLN A 517 12.24 -43.38 -0.99
C GLN A 517 13.25 -43.04 -2.08
N LEU A 518 14.18 -42.14 -1.78
CA LEU A 518 15.36 -41.97 -2.62
C LEU A 518 16.27 -43.16 -2.36
N GLN A 519 16.46 -44.00 -3.38
CA GLN A 519 17.48 -45.04 -3.31
C GLN A 519 18.82 -44.30 -3.26
N ARG A 520 19.65 -44.60 -2.25
CA ARG A 520 21.05 -44.16 -2.25
C ARG A 520 21.67 -44.64 -3.56
N LEU A 521 21.84 -43.74 -4.51
CA LEU A 521 22.71 -43.96 -5.66
C LEU A 521 24.11 -44.15 -5.04
N LYS A 522 24.61 -45.38 -5.12
CA LYS A 522 25.96 -45.74 -4.66
C LYS A 522 26.99 -45.11 -5.56
#